data_AF-A0A854Q966-F1
#
_entry.id   AF-A0A854Q966-F1
#
_cell.length_a   1.000
_cell.length_b   1.000
_cell.length_c   1.000
_cell.angle_alpha   90.00
_cell.angle_beta   90.00
_cell.angle_gamma   90.00
#
_symmetry.space_group_name_H-M   'P 1'
#
loop_
_entity.id
_entity.type
_entity.pdbx_description
1 polymer ?
#
loop_
_entity_poly.entity_id
_entity_poly.type
_entity_poly.pdbx_seq_one_letter_code
_entity_poly.pdbx_strand_id
1 'polypeptide(L)'
;MPDTGKQKANNISHGALLDLKAITAEHVDRFAKEGRGPVKGLPRKQHIQKSRNPFDKPSPGLVKRLAAEARNDAKRRRFDNDGGPTEEERREILKAKARKYEQIKKGDFSGLSQKEIEEAVIDFEKLEEFSDHSSDEDESAHPARLSWSDDEDDEDDDLAQVEYVDELGRTRTGTRKEAKEAGRIRGRNEPVELIPSGAENSAYAEVQQSKVIHGEQHVFPVYEPNPEVIKAKYRQAEEEARGHHYDSTKEVRVKGAGQYQFSLDEQRRAEQQAALKSQRRETELARAEAGRRGGQTAAQEARKKKLEGRKAMIEAKRIKLFGGEKEVHMLKVERKAREADEFLNTLQKEWEEQ
;
A
#
# COMPACT_ATOMS: atom_id res chain seq x y z
N MET A 1 -70.60 -42.03 0.81
CA MET A 1 -71.04 -40.62 0.94
C MET A 1 -70.15 -39.95 1.99
N PRO A 2 -69.66 -38.72 1.78
CA PRO A 2 -68.46 -38.45 0.97
C PRO A 2 -67.35 -37.65 1.70
N ASP A 3 -66.19 -37.59 1.03
CA ASP A 3 -64.95 -36.87 1.31
C ASP A 3 -65.10 -35.39 1.71
N THR A 4 -64.31 -34.95 2.71
CA THR A 4 -64.11 -33.53 3.03
C THR A 4 -62.67 -33.08 2.77
N GLY A 5 -62.45 -32.59 1.55
CA GLY A 5 -61.75 -31.34 1.24
C GLY A 5 -60.35 -31.08 1.81
N LYS A 6 -59.30 -31.62 1.18
CA LYS A 6 -57.94 -31.04 1.24
C LYS A 6 -57.95 -29.66 0.60
N GLN A 7 -57.63 -28.62 1.38
CA GLN A 7 -57.40 -27.27 0.87
C GLN A 7 -56.13 -27.24 0.00
N LYS A 8 -56.29 -26.77 -1.24
CA LYS A 8 -55.18 -26.52 -2.17
C LYS A 8 -54.43 -25.27 -1.72
N ALA A 9 -53.19 -25.42 -1.29
CA ALA A 9 -52.29 -24.29 -1.09
C ALA A 9 -51.99 -23.65 -2.46
N ASN A 10 -52.34 -22.38 -2.60
CA ASN A 10 -52.03 -21.59 -3.79
C ASN A 10 -50.51 -21.34 -3.83
N ASN A 11 -49.80 -22.12 -4.64
CA ASN A 11 -48.39 -21.90 -4.94
C ASN A 11 -48.26 -20.61 -5.79
N ILE A 12 -48.18 -19.46 -5.12
CA ILE A 12 -47.79 -18.21 -5.76
C ILE A 12 -46.35 -18.40 -6.22
N SER A 13 -46.14 -18.44 -7.54
CA SER A 13 -44.80 -18.63 -8.09
C SER A 13 -43.93 -17.43 -7.74
N HIS A 14 -42.65 -17.69 -7.47
CA HIS A 14 -41.68 -16.62 -7.18
C HIS A 14 -41.60 -15.58 -8.31
N GLY A 15 -41.93 -15.98 -9.55
CA GLY A 15 -42.08 -15.09 -10.70
C GLY A 15 -43.24 -14.11 -10.58
N ALA A 16 -44.42 -14.56 -10.10
CA ALA A 16 -45.56 -13.67 -9.89
C ALA A 16 -45.29 -12.60 -8.81
N LEU A 17 -44.48 -12.91 -7.80
CA LEU A 17 -44.04 -11.92 -6.80
C LEU A 17 -43.05 -10.90 -7.37
N LEU A 18 -42.21 -11.30 -8.32
CA LEU A 18 -41.28 -10.40 -9.01
C LEU A 18 -42.03 -9.48 -9.98
N ASP A 19 -43.01 -10.01 -10.71
CA ASP A 19 -43.86 -9.21 -11.61
C ASP A 19 -44.69 -8.19 -10.83
N LEU A 20 -45.26 -8.58 -9.69
CA LEU A 20 -45.96 -7.64 -8.81
C LEU A 20 -45.02 -6.55 -8.28
N LYS A 21 -43.80 -6.90 -7.89
CA LYS A 21 -42.79 -5.91 -7.46
C LYS A 21 -42.43 -4.96 -8.61
N ALA A 22 -42.24 -5.47 -9.82
CA ALA A 22 -41.95 -4.68 -11.01
C ALA A 22 -43.10 -3.68 -11.30
N ILE A 23 -44.35 -4.15 -11.30
CA ILE A 23 -45.53 -3.31 -11.50
C ILE A 23 -45.63 -2.22 -10.42
N THR A 24 -45.35 -2.55 -9.16
CA THR A 24 -45.35 -1.53 -8.09
C THR A 24 -44.24 -0.51 -8.26
N ALA A 25 -43.05 -0.91 -8.71
CA ALA A 25 -41.95 0.00 -8.97
C ALA A 25 -42.25 0.93 -10.16
N GLU A 26 -42.83 0.39 -11.24
CA GLU A 26 -43.27 1.19 -12.39
C GLU A 26 -44.34 2.20 -12.02
N HIS A 27 -45.29 1.83 -11.15
CA HIS A 27 -46.31 2.77 -10.66
C HIS A 27 -45.71 3.87 -9.77
N VAL A 28 -44.72 3.56 -8.94
CA VAL A 28 -44.01 4.58 -8.14
C VAL A 28 -43.26 5.57 -9.04
N ASP A 29 -42.58 5.06 -10.08
CA ASP A 29 -41.87 5.90 -11.04
C ASP A 29 -42.81 6.72 -11.94
N ARG A 30 -43.96 6.16 -12.33
CA ARG A 30 -45.01 6.92 -13.05
C ARG A 30 -45.59 8.01 -12.16
N PHE A 31 -45.87 7.75 -10.89
CA PHE A 31 -46.37 8.78 -9.96
C PHE A 31 -45.35 9.93 -9.78
N ALA A 32 -44.06 9.61 -9.72
CA ALA A 32 -43.00 10.60 -9.65
C ALA A 32 -42.88 11.45 -10.93
N LYS A 33 -43.08 10.86 -12.11
CA LYS A 33 -43.02 11.55 -13.42
C LYS A 33 -44.29 12.33 -13.76
N GLU A 34 -45.45 11.76 -13.52
CA GLU A 34 -46.77 12.37 -13.81
C GLU A 34 -47.12 13.49 -12.84
N GLY A 35 -46.44 13.56 -11.68
CA GLY A 35 -46.68 14.58 -10.68
C GLY A 35 -46.31 16.02 -11.06
N ARG A 36 -45.48 16.30 -12.10
CA ARG A 36 -45.03 17.67 -12.41
C ARG A 36 -44.64 17.91 -13.88
N GLY A 37 -45.63 18.19 -14.73
CA GLY A 37 -45.39 18.90 -15.99
C GLY A 37 -45.18 20.41 -15.75
N PRO A 38 -44.14 21.06 -16.30
CA PRO A 38 -43.94 22.50 -16.13
C PRO A 38 -44.94 23.29 -16.99
N VAL A 39 -45.90 23.96 -16.34
CA VAL A 39 -46.76 24.97 -16.99
C VAL A 39 -45.99 26.30 -17.02
N LYS A 40 -45.75 26.84 -18.22
CA LYS A 40 -45.06 28.11 -18.44
C LYS A 40 -45.95 29.26 -17.94
N GLY A 41 -45.48 30.04 -16.96
CA GLY A 41 -46.11 31.33 -16.58
C GLY A 41 -46.64 31.45 -15.16
N LEU A 42 -46.60 30.42 -14.31
CA LEU A 42 -46.88 30.58 -12.88
C LEU A 42 -45.57 30.74 -12.08
N PRO A 43 -45.54 31.61 -11.04
CA PRO A 43 -44.37 31.73 -10.18
C PRO A 43 -44.09 30.38 -9.56
N ARG A 44 -42.86 29.89 -9.75
CA ARG A 44 -42.38 28.63 -9.20
C ARG A 44 -42.57 28.71 -7.69
N LYS A 45 -43.64 28.09 -7.16
CA LYS A 45 -43.78 27.87 -5.73
C LYS A 45 -42.56 27.05 -5.33
N GLN A 46 -41.54 27.73 -4.82
CA GLN A 46 -40.42 27.10 -4.14
C GLN A 46 -41.10 26.30 -3.05
N HIS A 47 -41.23 24.99 -3.28
CA HIS A 47 -41.61 24.10 -2.20
C HIS A 47 -40.52 24.35 -1.18
N ILE A 48 -40.88 24.99 -0.07
CA ILE A 48 -40.04 25.03 1.12
C ILE A 48 -39.95 23.55 1.51
N GLN A 49 -38.99 22.87 0.87
CA GLN A 49 -38.53 21.57 1.28
C GLN A 49 -38.17 21.82 2.73
N LYS A 50 -38.98 21.29 3.66
CA LYS A 50 -38.64 21.24 5.09
C LYS A 50 -37.15 20.92 5.11
N SER A 51 -36.34 21.87 5.53
CA SER A 51 -34.89 21.79 5.34
C SER A 51 -34.46 20.46 5.89
N ARG A 52 -34.06 19.53 5.00
CA ARG A 52 -33.55 18.23 5.43
C ARG A 52 -32.51 18.53 6.49
N ASN A 53 -32.64 17.92 7.68
CA ASN A 53 -31.82 18.26 8.82
C ASN A 53 -30.37 18.38 8.36
N PRO A 54 -29.64 19.46 8.69
CA PRO A 54 -28.26 19.64 8.24
C PRO A 54 -27.35 18.44 8.56
N PHE A 55 -27.73 17.65 9.58
CA PHE A 55 -27.09 16.41 10.01
C PHE A 55 -27.40 15.18 9.14
N ASP A 56 -28.46 15.20 8.32
CA ASP A 56 -28.76 14.13 7.36
C ASP A 56 -27.88 14.23 6.11
N LYS A 57 -27.26 15.39 5.87
CA LYS A 57 -26.36 15.59 4.73
C LYS A 57 -24.99 15.00 5.09
N PRO A 58 -24.43 14.08 4.29
CA PRO A 58 -23.05 13.65 4.49
C PRO A 58 -22.14 14.87 4.42
N SER A 59 -21.08 14.88 5.22
CA SER A 59 -20.16 16.02 5.26
C SER A 59 -19.61 16.30 3.85
N PRO A 60 -19.43 17.56 3.44
CA PRO A 60 -18.91 17.90 2.11
C PRO A 60 -17.57 17.22 1.82
N GLY A 61 -16.75 17.01 2.85
CA GLY A 61 -15.51 16.25 2.77
C GLY A 61 -15.73 14.77 2.47
N LEU A 62 -16.71 14.11 3.10
CA LEU A 62 -17.06 12.72 2.82
C LEU A 62 -17.58 12.55 1.38
N VAL A 63 -18.43 13.49 0.91
CA VAL A 63 -18.92 13.46 -0.49
C VAL A 63 -17.78 13.62 -1.48
N LYS A 64 -16.83 14.53 -1.23
CA LYS A 64 -15.64 14.69 -2.09
C LYS A 64 -14.77 13.43 -2.10
N ARG A 65 -14.56 12.80 -0.94
CA ARG A 65 -13.79 11.54 -0.83
C ARG A 65 -14.48 10.40 -1.56
N LEU A 66 -15.78 10.20 -1.35
CA LEU A 66 -16.55 9.16 -2.04
C LEU A 66 -16.60 9.39 -3.55
N ALA A 67 -16.69 10.65 -4.01
CA ALA A 67 -16.64 10.97 -5.44
C ALA A 67 -15.26 10.70 -6.04
N ALA A 68 -14.18 11.02 -5.32
CA ALA A 68 -12.82 10.69 -5.74
C ALA A 68 -12.58 9.17 -5.76
N GLU A 69 -13.07 8.47 -4.74
CA GLU A 69 -12.99 7.01 -4.64
C GLU A 69 -13.78 6.33 -5.76
N ALA A 70 -15.02 6.76 -6.05
CA ALA A 70 -15.81 6.25 -7.18
C ALA A 70 -15.13 6.49 -8.54
N ARG A 71 -14.47 7.64 -8.73
CA ARG A 71 -13.67 7.92 -9.94
C ARG A 71 -12.44 7.02 -10.03
N ASN A 72 -11.77 6.78 -8.92
CA ASN A 72 -10.59 5.91 -8.87
C ASN A 72 -10.96 4.44 -9.02
N ASP A 73 -12.08 3.99 -8.44
CA ASP A 73 -12.61 2.64 -8.57
C ASP A 73 -13.08 2.38 -10.01
N ALA A 74 -13.74 3.35 -10.65
CA ALA A 74 -14.06 3.27 -12.08
C ALA A 74 -12.81 3.17 -12.98
N LYS A 75 -11.69 3.78 -12.58
CA LYS A 75 -10.39 3.61 -13.27
C LYS A 75 -9.78 2.23 -13.00
N ARG A 76 -9.84 1.73 -11.77
CA ARG A 76 -9.33 0.40 -11.38
C ARG A 76 -10.07 -0.73 -12.07
N ARG A 77 -11.41 -0.68 -12.10
CA ARG A 77 -12.25 -1.66 -12.82
C ARG A 77 -11.98 -1.73 -14.33
N ARG A 78 -11.44 -0.67 -14.96
CA ARG A 78 -10.97 -0.73 -16.36
C ARG A 78 -9.74 -1.62 -16.53
N PHE A 79 -8.94 -1.82 -15.47
CA PHE A 79 -7.74 -2.64 -15.47
C PHE A 79 -7.94 -4.01 -14.81
N ASP A 80 -8.99 -4.19 -13.99
CA ASP A 80 -9.28 -5.44 -13.27
C ASP A 80 -10.03 -6.50 -14.10
N ASN A 81 -10.60 -6.15 -15.27
CA ASN A 81 -11.10 -7.15 -16.20
C ASN A 81 -9.90 -7.88 -16.83
N ASP A 82 -9.82 -9.21 -16.71
CA ASP A 82 -8.69 -10.09 -17.10
C ASP A 82 -8.16 -9.94 -18.55
N GLY A 83 -8.78 -9.10 -19.39
CA GLY A 83 -8.33 -8.77 -20.76
C GLY A 83 -7.58 -7.44 -20.92
N GLY A 84 -7.59 -6.56 -19.90
CA GLY A 84 -7.12 -5.16 -20.04
C GLY A 84 -7.85 -4.39 -21.15
N PRO A 85 -7.42 -3.15 -21.47
CA PRO A 85 -7.95 -2.43 -22.63
C PRO A 85 -7.66 -3.19 -23.92
N THR A 86 -8.64 -3.25 -24.82
CA THR A 86 -8.47 -3.85 -26.16
C THR A 86 -7.37 -3.13 -26.95
N GLU A 87 -6.77 -3.77 -27.95
CA GLU A 87 -5.72 -3.14 -28.75
C GLU A 87 -6.18 -1.84 -29.43
N GLU A 88 -7.45 -1.78 -29.83
CA GLU A 88 -8.07 -0.60 -30.43
C GLU A 88 -8.16 0.55 -29.41
N GLU A 89 -8.65 0.28 -28.20
CA GLU A 89 -8.68 1.25 -27.11
C GLU A 89 -7.27 1.73 -26.73
N ARG A 90 -6.27 0.84 -26.71
CA ARG A 90 -4.86 1.23 -26.48
C ARG A 90 -4.38 2.19 -27.57
N ARG A 91 -4.69 1.92 -28.84
CA ARG A 91 -4.34 2.79 -29.97
C ARG A 91 -5.06 4.13 -29.86
N GLU A 92 -6.31 4.16 -29.45
CA GLU A 92 -7.05 5.41 -29.24
C GLU A 92 -6.46 6.24 -28.11
N ILE A 93 -6.13 5.61 -26.98
CA ILE A 93 -5.47 6.27 -25.84
C ILE A 93 -4.12 6.84 -26.28
N LEU A 94 -3.33 6.10 -27.06
CA LEU A 94 -2.04 6.57 -27.57
C LEU A 94 -2.22 7.71 -28.58
N LYS A 95 -3.20 7.66 -29.47
CA LYS A 95 -3.52 8.76 -30.39
C LYS A 95 -3.98 10.01 -29.65
N ALA A 96 -4.79 9.86 -28.61
CA ALA A 96 -5.24 10.98 -27.77
C ALA A 96 -4.06 11.62 -27.02
N LYS A 97 -3.15 10.80 -26.48
CA LYS A 97 -1.91 11.29 -25.87
C LYS A 97 -1.02 12.01 -26.89
N ALA A 98 -0.79 11.43 -28.06
CA ALA A 98 0.01 12.06 -29.12
C ALA A 98 -0.54 13.43 -29.52
N ARG A 99 -1.85 13.55 -29.73
CA ARG A 99 -2.51 14.85 -29.99
C ARG A 99 -2.30 15.85 -28.86
N LYS A 100 -2.40 15.40 -27.60
CA LYS A 100 -2.17 16.24 -26.42
C LYS A 100 -0.71 16.73 -26.36
N TYR A 101 0.26 15.86 -26.65
CA TYR A 101 1.68 16.23 -26.72
C TYR A 101 1.98 17.19 -27.88
N GLU A 102 1.35 17.02 -29.05
CA GLU A 102 1.49 17.95 -30.16
C GLU A 102 0.93 19.34 -29.83
N GLN A 103 -0.19 19.42 -29.09
CA GLN A 103 -0.75 20.68 -28.61
C GLN A 103 0.20 21.37 -27.62
N ILE A 104 0.71 20.62 -26.65
CA ILE A 104 1.67 21.14 -25.67
C ILE A 104 2.96 21.60 -26.36
N LYS A 105 3.48 20.82 -27.32
CA LYS A 105 4.67 21.20 -28.11
C LYS A 105 4.45 22.47 -28.94
N LYS A 106 3.22 22.74 -29.36
CA LYS A 106 2.84 23.98 -30.06
C LYS A 106 2.62 25.18 -29.13
N GLY A 107 2.67 24.98 -27.81
CA GLY A 107 2.36 26.01 -26.81
C GLY A 107 0.86 26.20 -26.56
N ASP A 108 0.00 25.32 -27.11
CA ASP A 108 -1.44 25.37 -26.93
C ASP A 108 -1.82 24.70 -25.60
N PHE A 109 -1.75 25.42 -24.49
CA PHE A 109 -2.18 24.94 -23.16
C PHE A 109 -3.70 25.00 -22.95
N SER A 110 -4.47 25.33 -24.00
CA SER A 110 -5.93 25.43 -23.92
C SER A 110 -6.56 24.04 -23.64
N GLY A 111 -7.06 23.86 -22.42
CA GLY A 111 -7.68 22.60 -21.97
C GLY A 111 -6.87 21.82 -20.92
N LEU A 112 -5.71 22.33 -20.50
CA LEU A 112 -5.03 21.87 -19.28
C LEU A 112 -5.51 22.70 -18.09
N SER A 113 -5.68 22.05 -16.93
CA SER A 113 -5.87 22.79 -15.68
C SER A 113 -4.57 23.43 -15.22
N GLN A 114 -4.64 24.57 -14.53
CA GLN A 114 -3.45 25.26 -14.01
C GLN A 114 -2.51 24.33 -13.24
N LYS A 115 -3.06 23.38 -12.47
CA LYS A 115 -2.30 22.36 -11.74
C LYS A 115 -1.57 21.37 -12.65
N GLU A 116 -2.18 20.97 -13.76
CA GLU A 116 -1.52 20.08 -14.74
C GLU A 116 -0.43 20.82 -15.52
N ILE A 117 -0.53 22.15 -15.64
CA ILE A 117 0.52 23.00 -16.22
C ILE A 117 1.67 23.14 -15.24
N GLU A 118 1.39 23.38 -13.94
CA GLU A 118 2.41 23.47 -12.88
C GLU A 118 3.10 22.12 -12.59
N GLU A 119 2.38 21.00 -12.71
CA GLU A 119 2.94 19.64 -12.59
C GLU A 119 3.70 19.20 -13.85
N ALA A 120 3.61 19.94 -14.97
CA ALA A 120 4.36 19.62 -16.17
C ALA A 120 5.84 20.01 -15.99
N VAL A 121 6.63 19.07 -15.47
CA VAL A 121 8.08 19.22 -15.22
C VAL A 121 8.91 19.39 -16.52
N ILE A 122 8.27 19.31 -17.69
CA ILE A 122 8.96 19.36 -18.98
C ILE A 122 8.84 20.78 -19.56
N ASP A 123 9.91 21.56 -19.42
CA ASP A 123 10.08 22.83 -20.15
C ASP A 123 10.38 22.53 -21.62
N PHE A 124 9.36 22.57 -22.47
CA PHE A 124 9.50 22.30 -23.90
C PHE A 124 10.32 23.36 -24.65
N GLU A 125 10.41 24.59 -24.12
CA GLU A 125 11.26 25.65 -24.67
C GLU A 125 12.75 25.40 -24.39
N LYS A 126 13.08 24.71 -23.30
CA LYS A 126 14.45 24.43 -22.88
C LYS A 126 15.04 23.19 -23.57
N LEU A 127 14.21 22.30 -24.11
CA LEU A 127 14.64 21.01 -24.67
C LEU A 127 15.52 21.12 -25.92
N GLU A 128 15.44 22.20 -26.71
CA GLU A 128 16.32 22.38 -27.87
C GLU A 128 17.79 22.67 -27.48
N GLU A 129 18.05 23.12 -26.26
CA GLU A 129 19.39 23.48 -25.79
C GLU A 129 20.18 22.29 -25.22
N PHE A 130 19.52 21.18 -24.87
CA PHE A 130 20.12 20.04 -24.14
C PHE A 130 20.53 18.84 -25.02
N SER A 131 20.47 18.94 -26.35
CA SER A 131 20.69 17.77 -27.22
C SER A 131 22.17 17.37 -27.42
N ASP A 132 23.14 18.08 -26.83
CA ASP A 132 24.57 17.84 -27.14
C ASP A 132 25.51 17.60 -25.94
N HIS A 133 25.01 17.38 -24.72
CA HIS A 133 25.90 17.24 -23.55
C HIS A 133 25.98 15.80 -23.02
N SER A 134 26.95 15.08 -23.57
CA SER A 134 27.65 13.97 -22.90
C SER A 134 28.53 14.55 -21.79
N SER A 135 28.00 14.73 -20.57
CA SER A 135 28.81 15.00 -19.38
C SER A 135 28.57 13.94 -18.31
N ASP A 136 29.66 13.23 -18.01
CA ASP A 136 29.86 12.28 -16.92
C ASP A 136 29.81 13.03 -15.57
N GLU A 137 28.60 13.45 -15.18
CA GLU A 137 28.33 14.04 -13.87
C GLU A 137 27.63 13.02 -12.96
N ASP A 138 28.23 12.81 -11.79
CA ASP A 138 27.85 11.83 -10.77
C ASP A 138 26.42 12.07 -10.24
N GLU A 139 25.47 11.22 -10.66
CA GLU A 139 24.05 11.22 -10.22
C GLU A 139 23.87 10.90 -8.72
N SER A 140 24.95 10.66 -7.96
CA SER A 140 24.92 10.35 -6.53
C SER A 140 24.87 11.58 -5.62
N ALA A 141 25.03 12.79 -6.16
CA ALA A 141 24.97 14.03 -5.37
C ALA A 141 23.51 14.44 -5.10
N HIS A 142 23.00 14.13 -3.90
CA HIS A 142 21.72 14.67 -3.45
C HIS A 142 21.77 16.21 -3.45
N PRO A 143 20.86 16.91 -4.15
CA PRO A 143 20.80 18.37 -4.06
C PRO A 143 20.53 18.76 -2.61
N ALA A 144 21.33 19.68 -2.08
CA ALA A 144 21.10 20.27 -0.78
C ALA A 144 19.66 20.79 -0.73
N ARG A 145 18.88 20.35 0.26
CA ARG A 145 17.52 20.82 0.47
C ARG A 145 17.58 22.34 0.65
N LEU A 146 16.99 23.08 -0.30
CA LEU A 146 16.70 24.50 -0.12
C LEU A 146 15.86 24.62 1.16
N SER A 147 16.41 25.29 2.17
CA SER A 147 15.65 25.72 3.34
C SER A 147 14.71 26.82 2.83
N TRP A 148 13.45 26.48 2.61
CA TRP A 148 12.39 27.45 2.36
C TRP A 148 12.17 28.25 3.65
N SER A 149 12.99 29.29 3.84
CA SER A 149 12.74 30.38 4.78
C SER A 149 12.07 31.48 3.97
N ASP A 150 10.74 31.45 3.96
CA ASP A 150 9.86 32.50 3.46
C ASP A 150 9.87 33.65 4.48
N ASP A 151 10.94 34.43 4.52
CA ASP A 151 11.14 35.56 5.46
C ASP A 151 11.87 36.72 4.76
N GLU A 152 11.57 37.01 3.49
CA GLU A 152 12.11 38.20 2.79
C GLU A 152 11.27 39.48 3.01
N ASP A 153 10.07 39.38 3.61
CA ASP A 153 9.17 40.53 3.85
C ASP A 153 9.30 41.15 5.27
N ASP A 154 10.05 40.54 6.20
CA ASP A 154 10.12 40.96 7.62
C ASP A 154 11.34 41.85 7.97
N GLU A 155 12.31 42.02 7.06
CA GLU A 155 13.58 42.72 7.37
C GLU A 155 13.37 44.22 7.70
N ASP A 156 12.39 44.89 7.11
CA ASP A 156 12.12 46.31 7.35
C ASP A 156 11.35 46.57 8.67
N ASP A 157 10.44 45.67 9.10
CA ASP A 157 9.73 45.79 10.40
C ASP A 157 10.67 45.43 11.57
N ASP A 158 11.66 44.56 11.33
CA ASP A 158 12.66 44.16 12.31
C ASP A 158 13.59 45.31 12.75
N LEU A 159 13.75 46.35 11.93
CA LEU A 159 14.56 47.55 12.22
C LEU A 159 13.81 48.63 13.00
N ALA A 160 12.49 48.51 13.18
CA ALA A 160 11.69 49.50 13.90
C ALA A 160 12.11 49.58 15.39
N GLN A 161 12.21 50.80 15.92
CA GLN A 161 12.56 51.02 17.33
C GLN A 161 11.35 50.76 18.24
N VAL A 162 11.48 49.83 19.17
CA VAL A 162 10.45 49.42 20.13
C VAL A 162 11.03 49.40 21.55
N GLU A 163 10.21 49.74 22.54
CA GLU A 163 10.54 49.57 23.95
C GLU A 163 10.37 48.10 24.37
N TYR A 164 11.44 47.49 24.85
CA TYR A 164 11.41 46.10 25.34
C TYR A 164 12.08 45.98 26.71
N VAL A 165 11.79 44.90 27.43
CA VAL A 165 12.41 44.60 28.73
C VAL A 165 13.59 43.67 28.50
N ASP A 166 14.79 44.10 28.89
CA ASP A 166 16.00 43.31 28.77
C ASP A 166 16.01 42.10 29.73
N GLU A 167 16.99 41.22 29.57
CA GLU A 167 17.16 40.02 30.41
C GLU A 167 17.31 40.32 31.91
N LEU A 168 17.72 41.55 32.25
CA LEU A 168 17.87 42.04 33.61
C LEU A 168 16.60 42.72 34.15
N GLY A 169 15.51 42.75 33.37
CA GLY A 169 14.24 43.35 33.77
C GLY A 169 14.20 44.87 33.64
N ARG A 170 15.14 45.50 32.91
CA ARG A 170 15.16 46.95 32.66
C ARG A 170 14.50 47.27 31.34
N THR A 171 13.78 48.39 31.27
CA THR A 171 13.22 48.89 30.01
C THR A 171 14.30 49.54 29.16
N ARG A 172 14.50 49.07 27.93
CA ARG A 172 15.43 49.62 26.93
C ARG A 172 14.69 49.85 25.62
N THR A 173 15.09 50.88 24.89
CA THR A 173 14.66 51.09 23.49
C THR A 173 15.67 50.43 22.57
N GLY A 174 15.21 49.57 21.67
CA GLY A 174 16.06 48.91 20.68
C GLY A 174 15.25 48.42 19.49
N THR A 175 15.86 47.60 18.64
CA THR A 175 15.18 47.12 17.43
C THR A 175 14.13 46.06 17.76
N ARG A 176 13.11 45.92 16.92
CA ARG A 176 12.08 44.88 17.07
C ARG A 176 12.68 43.47 17.03
N LYS A 177 13.75 43.27 16.26
CA LYS A 177 14.57 42.05 16.26
C LYS A 177 15.17 41.75 17.64
N GLU A 178 15.79 42.76 18.26
CA GLU A 178 16.38 42.66 19.61
C GLU A 178 15.30 42.39 20.68
N ALA A 179 14.11 42.99 20.54
CA ALA A 179 12.97 42.72 21.40
C ALA A 179 12.45 41.27 21.27
N LYS A 180 12.41 40.73 20.04
CA LYS A 180 12.01 39.33 19.75
C LYS A 180 13.04 38.34 20.30
N GLU A 181 14.33 38.69 20.26
CA GLU A 181 15.41 37.89 20.84
C GLU A 181 15.34 37.88 22.38
N ALA A 182 15.18 39.05 23.01
CA ALA A 182 14.99 39.17 24.45
C ALA A 182 13.75 38.39 24.94
N GLY A 183 12.65 38.41 24.17
CA GLY A 183 11.46 37.61 24.43
C GLY A 183 11.69 36.09 24.36
N ARG A 184 12.52 35.62 23.42
CA ARG A 184 12.89 34.19 23.32
C ARG A 184 13.73 33.73 24.51
N ILE A 185 14.70 34.55 24.92
CA ILE A 185 15.57 34.24 26.06
C ILE A 185 14.77 34.20 27.36
N ARG A 186 13.80 35.12 27.51
CA ARG A 186 12.85 35.09 28.63
C ARG A 186 11.95 33.85 28.59
N GLY A 187 11.38 33.50 27.44
CA GLY A 187 10.55 32.31 27.29
C GLY A 187 11.28 30.98 27.52
N ARG A 188 12.61 30.95 27.38
CA ARG A 188 13.46 29.80 27.72
C ARG A 188 13.68 29.66 29.24
N ASN A 189 13.70 30.77 29.97
CA ASN A 189 13.98 30.81 31.40
C ASN A 189 12.72 30.79 32.27
N GLU A 190 11.54 31.13 31.71
CA GLU A 190 10.28 30.84 32.39
C GLU A 190 10.04 29.32 32.35
N PRO A 191 9.67 28.69 33.49
CA PRO A 191 9.28 27.30 33.50
C PRO A 191 8.01 27.19 32.67
N VAL A 192 8.18 26.79 31.41
CA VAL A 192 7.05 26.42 30.56
C VAL A 192 6.29 25.35 31.33
N GLU A 193 5.03 25.61 31.68
CA GLU A 193 4.11 24.55 32.09
C GLU A 193 3.90 23.64 30.87
N LEU A 194 4.84 22.70 30.68
CA LEU A 194 4.91 21.75 29.57
C LEU A 194 3.79 20.70 29.60
N ILE A 195 2.81 20.85 30.48
CA ILE A 195 1.70 19.92 30.61
C ILE A 195 0.47 20.58 29.97
N PRO A 196 0.11 20.23 28.71
CA PRO A 196 -1.22 20.50 28.23
C PRO A 196 -2.21 19.84 29.19
N SER A 197 -3.07 20.66 29.81
CA SER A 197 -4.18 20.24 30.67
C SER A 197 -4.95 19.10 29.97
N GLY A 198 -4.73 17.86 30.42
CA GLY A 198 -5.28 16.65 29.80
C GLY A 198 -4.36 15.43 29.72
N ALA A 199 -3.04 15.57 29.96
CA ALA A 199 -2.06 14.47 29.87
C ALA A 199 -1.60 13.90 31.23
N GLU A 200 -2.43 14.01 32.27
CA GLU A 200 -2.10 13.61 33.65
C GLU A 200 -1.84 12.09 33.81
N ASN A 201 -2.29 11.26 32.86
CA ASN A 201 -2.17 9.79 32.92
C ASN A 201 -1.13 9.20 31.96
N SER A 202 -0.21 10.01 31.43
CA SER A 202 0.87 9.48 30.58
C SER A 202 2.03 8.99 31.45
N ALA A 203 2.61 7.83 31.12
CA ALA A 203 3.78 7.30 31.80
C ALA A 203 4.97 8.29 31.82
N TYR A 204 5.00 9.23 30.86
CA TYR A 204 5.98 10.31 30.79
C TYR A 204 5.74 11.39 31.86
N ALA A 205 4.49 11.73 32.16
CA ALA A 205 4.12 12.68 33.21
C ALA A 205 4.45 12.15 34.61
N GLU A 206 4.23 10.85 34.86
CA GLU A 206 4.57 10.20 36.14
C GLU A 206 6.09 10.24 36.42
N VAL A 207 6.92 10.05 35.39
CA VAL A 207 8.38 10.11 35.52
C VAL A 207 8.85 11.51 35.86
N GLN A 208 8.28 12.55 35.22
CA GLN A 208 8.64 13.94 35.50
C GLN A 208 8.15 14.44 36.86
N GLN A 209 7.03 13.92 37.35
CA GLN A 209 6.50 14.22 38.69
C GLN A 209 7.15 13.40 39.79
N SER A 210 7.93 12.37 39.44
CA SER A 210 8.59 11.54 40.42
C SER A 210 9.62 12.36 41.20
N LYS A 211 9.47 12.43 42.53
CA LYS A 211 10.45 13.03 43.46
C LYS A 211 11.70 12.14 43.61
N VAL A 212 12.22 11.62 42.50
CA VAL A 212 13.43 10.82 42.50
C VAL A 212 14.61 11.80 42.56
N ILE A 213 15.21 11.89 43.74
CA ILE A 213 16.40 12.68 43.97
C ILE A 213 17.57 11.98 43.26
N HIS A 214 18.09 12.61 42.21
CA HIS A 214 19.26 12.14 41.48
C HIS A 214 20.52 12.61 42.22
N GLY A 215 20.82 11.99 43.36
CA GLY A 215 22.10 12.16 44.06
C GLY A 215 23.22 11.35 43.40
N GLU A 216 24.46 11.41 43.93
CA GLU A 216 25.55 10.52 43.51
C GLU A 216 25.21 9.06 43.85
N GLN A 217 24.70 8.33 42.86
CA GLN A 217 24.30 6.94 42.98
C GLN A 217 25.51 6.02 42.76
N HIS A 218 26.17 5.63 43.85
CA HIS A 218 27.26 4.64 43.81
C HIS A 218 26.77 3.18 43.66
N VAL A 219 25.46 2.95 43.73
CA VAL A 219 24.84 1.63 43.56
C VAL A 219 23.56 1.81 42.77
N PHE A 220 23.53 1.29 41.54
CA PHE A 220 22.30 1.15 40.79
C PHE A 220 21.60 -0.14 41.26
N PRO A 221 20.36 -0.07 41.79
CA PRO A 221 19.60 -1.27 42.04
C PRO A 221 19.37 -1.98 40.70
N VAL A 222 20.02 -3.14 40.53
CA VAL A 222 19.79 -4.01 39.37
C VAL A 222 18.38 -4.56 39.51
N TYR A 223 17.52 -4.24 38.56
CA TYR A 223 16.15 -4.74 38.55
C TYR A 223 16.16 -6.26 38.33
N GLU A 224 15.84 -7.01 39.40
CA GLU A 224 15.60 -8.45 39.36
C GLU A 224 14.08 -8.69 39.37
N PRO A 225 13.43 -8.79 38.20
CA PRO A 225 12.00 -9.03 38.15
C PRO A 225 11.65 -10.41 38.73
N ASN A 226 10.64 -10.46 39.59
CA ASN A 226 10.11 -11.71 40.10
C ASN A 226 9.68 -12.64 38.94
N PRO A 227 10.20 -13.88 38.86
CA PRO A 227 9.94 -14.76 37.72
C PRO A 227 8.47 -15.15 37.60
N GLU A 228 7.73 -15.16 38.70
CA GLU A 228 6.29 -15.45 38.73
C GLU A 228 5.46 -14.34 38.08
N VAL A 229 5.85 -13.08 38.31
CA VAL A 229 5.18 -11.91 37.71
C VAL A 229 5.42 -11.88 36.20
N ILE A 230 6.63 -12.21 35.77
CA ILE A 230 6.94 -12.35 34.35
C ILE A 230 6.08 -13.45 33.71
N LYS A 231 6.00 -14.62 34.34
CA LYS A 231 5.17 -15.74 33.85
C LYS A 231 3.69 -15.38 33.78
N ALA A 232 3.17 -14.64 34.76
CA ALA A 232 1.78 -14.17 34.75
C ALA A 232 1.52 -13.20 33.59
N LYS A 233 2.42 -12.25 33.35
CA LYS A 233 2.34 -11.33 32.20
C LYS A 233 2.35 -12.08 30.86
N TYR A 234 3.22 -13.09 30.71
CA TYR A 234 3.23 -13.91 29.49
C TYR A 234 1.93 -14.70 29.31
N ARG A 235 1.35 -15.26 30.38
CA ARG A 235 0.05 -15.97 30.28
C ARG A 235 -1.07 -15.03 29.86
N GLN A 236 -1.14 -13.83 30.44
CA GLN A 236 -2.14 -12.81 30.06
C GLN A 236 -1.97 -12.39 28.60
N ALA A 237 -0.73 -12.13 28.16
CA ALA A 237 -0.45 -11.80 26.77
C ALA A 237 -0.81 -12.94 25.80
N GLU A 238 -0.60 -14.20 26.18
CA GLU A 238 -1.04 -15.36 25.40
C GLU A 238 -2.56 -15.45 25.29
N GLU A 239 -3.28 -15.18 26.37
CA GLU A 239 -4.75 -15.19 26.40
C GLU A 239 -5.34 -14.06 25.55
N GLU A 240 -4.79 -12.86 25.64
CA GLU A 240 -5.17 -11.70 24.81
C GLU A 240 -4.84 -11.92 23.33
N ALA A 241 -3.66 -12.47 23.04
CA ALA A 241 -3.24 -12.77 21.67
C ALA A 241 -4.11 -13.86 21.01
N ARG A 242 -4.67 -14.78 21.79
CA ARG A 242 -5.60 -15.81 21.25
C ARG A 242 -6.87 -15.19 20.66
N GLY A 243 -7.35 -14.06 21.20
CA GLY A 243 -8.54 -13.36 20.69
C GLY A 243 -8.28 -12.45 19.48
N HIS A 244 -7.05 -12.01 19.26
CA HIS A 244 -6.70 -11.09 18.18
C HIS A 244 -6.15 -11.82 16.96
N HIS A 245 -7.06 -12.11 16.06
CA HIS A 245 -6.76 -12.78 14.83
C HIS A 245 -6.29 -11.83 13.72
N TYR A 246 -5.38 -12.32 12.88
CA TYR A 246 -4.88 -11.56 11.73
C TYR A 246 -6.02 -11.15 10.79
N ASP A 247 -6.09 -9.85 10.48
CA ASP A 247 -7.04 -9.25 9.57
C ASP A 247 -6.31 -8.55 8.42
N SER A 248 -6.29 -9.22 7.27
CA SER A 248 -5.59 -8.68 6.11
C SER A 248 -6.26 -7.44 5.53
N THR A 249 -7.50 -7.09 5.89
CA THR A 249 -8.13 -5.85 5.40
C THR A 249 -7.47 -4.59 5.98
N LYS A 250 -6.80 -4.73 7.13
CA LYS A 250 -6.07 -3.65 7.81
C LYS A 250 -4.63 -3.50 7.33
N GLU A 251 -4.14 -4.44 6.53
CA GLU A 251 -2.76 -4.43 6.03
C GLU A 251 -2.64 -3.62 4.74
N VAL A 252 -1.64 -2.73 4.68
CA VAL A 252 -1.35 -1.85 3.52
C VAL A 252 -0.38 -2.49 2.52
N ARG A 253 0.31 -3.57 2.91
CA ARG A 253 1.30 -4.27 2.06
C ARG A 253 0.63 -5.02 0.91
N VAL A 254 1.38 -5.18 -0.19
CA VAL A 254 0.98 -5.99 -1.35
C VAL A 254 1.02 -7.47 -0.97
N LYS A 255 -0.10 -8.16 -1.15
CA LYS A 255 -0.26 -9.58 -0.84
C LYS A 255 0.18 -10.43 -2.04
N GLY A 256 0.90 -11.51 -1.78
CA GLY A 256 1.36 -12.44 -2.82
C GLY A 256 0.25 -13.35 -3.35
N ALA A 257 0.54 -14.05 -4.44
CA ALA A 257 -0.33 -15.11 -4.96
C ALA A 257 -0.47 -16.24 -3.91
N GLY A 258 -1.70 -16.61 -3.59
CA GLY A 258 -2.00 -17.60 -2.54
C GLY A 258 -2.32 -17.02 -1.17
N GLN A 259 -2.44 -15.70 -1.04
CA GLN A 259 -2.97 -15.10 0.19
C GLN A 259 -4.43 -15.54 0.42
N TYR A 260 -4.71 -16.10 1.59
CA TYR A 260 -6.05 -16.52 2.02
C TYR A 260 -6.38 -15.89 3.38
N GLN A 261 -7.49 -15.16 3.47
CA GLN A 261 -7.96 -14.55 4.71
C GLN A 261 -8.97 -15.45 5.39
N PHE A 262 -8.68 -15.88 6.62
CA PHE A 262 -9.65 -16.60 7.44
C PHE A 262 -10.71 -15.67 8.03
N SER A 263 -11.90 -16.21 8.30
CA SER A 263 -12.93 -15.49 9.05
C SER A 263 -12.43 -15.07 10.42
N LEU A 264 -12.95 -13.96 10.94
CA LEU A 264 -12.69 -13.53 12.32
C LEU A 264 -13.47 -14.39 13.32
N ASP A 265 -14.60 -14.98 12.91
CA ASP A 265 -15.35 -15.95 13.69
C ASP A 265 -14.54 -17.25 13.90
N GLU A 266 -14.34 -17.66 15.15
CA GLU A 266 -13.50 -18.83 15.51
C GLU A 266 -14.02 -20.15 14.92
N GLN A 267 -15.34 -20.35 14.93
CA GLN A 267 -15.95 -21.60 14.42
C GLN A 267 -15.73 -21.75 12.92
N ARG A 268 -16.10 -20.72 12.14
CA ARG A 268 -15.89 -20.72 10.68
C ARG A 268 -14.41 -20.79 10.31
N ARG A 269 -13.54 -20.20 11.12
CA ARG A 269 -12.10 -20.29 10.93
C ARG A 269 -11.61 -21.71 11.13
N ALA A 270 -12.05 -22.39 12.18
CA ALA A 270 -11.68 -23.77 12.44
C ALA A 270 -12.13 -24.69 11.29
N GLU A 271 -13.34 -24.47 10.76
CA GLU A 271 -13.84 -25.17 9.57
C GLU A 271 -12.98 -24.89 8.33
N GLN A 272 -12.66 -23.62 8.06
CA GLN A 272 -11.79 -23.23 6.95
C GLN A 272 -10.39 -23.84 7.08
N GLN A 273 -9.82 -23.87 8.29
CA GLN A 273 -8.53 -24.51 8.55
C GLN A 273 -8.60 -26.03 8.38
N ALA A 274 -9.70 -26.67 8.78
CA ALA A 274 -9.90 -28.10 8.57
C ALA A 274 -10.00 -28.45 7.09
N ALA A 275 -10.76 -27.67 6.31
CA ALA A 275 -10.87 -27.82 4.86
C ALA A 275 -9.52 -27.60 4.14
N LEU A 276 -8.74 -26.58 4.55
CA LEU A 276 -7.41 -26.35 3.98
C LEU A 276 -6.45 -27.52 4.29
N LYS A 277 -6.54 -28.08 5.50
CA LYS A 277 -5.75 -29.26 5.89
C LYS A 277 -6.15 -30.50 5.08
N SER A 278 -7.44 -30.72 4.78
CA SER A 278 -7.86 -31.85 3.95
C SER A 278 -7.35 -31.70 2.51
N GLN A 279 -7.51 -30.53 1.91
CA GLN A 279 -6.97 -30.24 0.57
C GLN A 279 -5.46 -30.43 0.52
N ARG A 280 -4.73 -29.96 1.54
CA ARG A 280 -3.28 -30.17 1.64
C ARG A 280 -2.94 -31.65 1.65
N ARG A 281 -3.61 -32.47 2.48
CA ARG A 281 -3.40 -33.92 2.53
C ARG A 281 -3.69 -34.57 1.18
N GLU A 282 -4.77 -34.19 0.50
CA GLU A 282 -5.09 -34.69 -0.84
C GLU A 282 -3.98 -34.35 -1.86
N THR A 283 -3.46 -33.11 -1.84
CA THR A 283 -2.37 -32.72 -2.74
C THR A 283 -1.05 -33.40 -2.42
N GLU A 284 -0.76 -33.64 -1.13
CA GLU A 284 0.43 -34.37 -0.68
C GLU A 284 0.34 -35.84 -1.10
N LEU A 285 -0.83 -36.47 -0.95
CA LEU A 285 -1.08 -37.82 -1.44
C LEU A 285 -0.98 -37.90 -2.96
N ALA A 286 -1.61 -36.98 -3.69
CA ALA A 286 -1.51 -36.93 -5.15
C ALA A 286 -0.07 -36.72 -5.63
N ARG A 287 0.71 -35.89 -4.93
CA ARG A 287 2.14 -35.67 -5.22
C ARG A 287 2.97 -36.91 -4.88
N ALA A 288 2.69 -37.58 -3.77
CA ALA A 288 3.35 -38.81 -3.39
C ALA A 288 3.04 -39.96 -4.38
N GLU A 289 1.79 -40.07 -4.84
CA GLU A 289 1.39 -41.04 -5.86
C GLU A 289 2.02 -40.73 -7.22
N ALA A 290 2.03 -39.47 -7.65
CA ALA A 290 2.71 -39.05 -8.87
C ALA A 290 4.22 -39.32 -8.80
N GLY A 291 4.85 -39.05 -7.64
CA GLY A 291 6.26 -39.36 -7.39
C GLY A 291 6.55 -40.87 -7.37
N ARG A 292 5.68 -41.67 -6.74
CA ARG A 292 5.80 -43.14 -6.67
C ARG A 292 5.58 -43.82 -8.02
N ARG A 293 4.68 -43.29 -8.86
CA ARG A 293 4.46 -43.79 -10.22
C ARG A 293 5.61 -43.45 -11.18
N GLY A 294 6.63 -42.69 -10.75
CA GLY A 294 7.77 -42.30 -11.59
C GLY A 294 7.39 -41.48 -12.82
N GLY A 295 6.11 -41.11 -12.95
CA GLY A 295 5.55 -40.35 -14.04
C GLY A 295 6.00 -38.91 -13.88
N GLN A 296 7.12 -38.58 -14.50
CA GLN A 296 7.38 -37.20 -14.86
C GLN A 296 6.11 -36.67 -15.51
N THR A 297 5.55 -35.59 -14.97
CA THR A 297 4.42 -34.90 -15.62
C THR A 297 4.79 -34.68 -17.10
N ALA A 298 3.82 -34.65 -18.02
CA ALA A 298 4.12 -34.47 -19.45
C ALA A 298 5.05 -33.26 -19.72
N ALA A 299 4.97 -32.23 -18.87
CA ALA A 299 5.88 -31.08 -18.85
C ALA A 299 7.33 -31.43 -18.45
N GLN A 300 7.52 -32.27 -17.43
CA GLN A 300 8.83 -32.77 -17.01
C GLN A 300 9.46 -33.69 -18.07
N GLU A 301 8.68 -34.55 -18.72
CA GLU A 301 9.18 -35.39 -19.82
C GLU A 301 9.59 -34.55 -21.03
N ALA A 302 8.77 -33.56 -21.40
CA ALA A 302 9.10 -32.61 -22.45
C ALA A 302 10.38 -31.83 -22.12
N ARG A 303 10.56 -31.42 -20.86
CA ARG A 303 11.79 -30.76 -20.39
C ARG A 303 12.99 -31.72 -20.45
N LYS A 304 12.82 -32.98 -20.04
CA LYS A 304 13.88 -34.00 -20.11
C LYS A 304 14.32 -34.24 -21.55
N LYS A 305 13.38 -34.43 -22.48
CA LYS A 305 13.68 -34.57 -23.93
C LYS A 305 14.40 -33.35 -24.51
N LYS A 306 13.97 -32.13 -24.15
CA LYS A 306 14.66 -30.89 -24.58
C LYS A 306 16.08 -30.81 -24.04
N LEU A 307 16.29 -31.18 -22.77
CA LEU A 307 17.61 -31.20 -22.16
C LEU A 307 18.52 -32.28 -22.77
N GLU A 308 17.99 -33.47 -23.04
CA GLU A 308 18.71 -34.56 -23.72
C GLU A 308 19.09 -34.16 -25.15
N GLY A 309 18.17 -33.55 -25.91
CA GLY A 309 18.47 -33.01 -27.24
C GLY A 309 19.53 -31.91 -27.21
N ARG A 310 19.49 -31.02 -26.22
CA ARG A 310 20.54 -30.00 -26.02
C ARG A 310 21.89 -30.63 -25.64
N LYS A 311 21.89 -31.63 -24.76
CA LYS A 311 23.12 -32.37 -24.39
C LYS A 311 23.72 -33.07 -25.60
N ALA A 312 22.92 -33.78 -26.40
CA ALA A 312 23.36 -34.43 -27.62
C ALA A 312 23.97 -33.44 -28.63
N MET A 313 23.34 -32.28 -28.83
CA MET A 313 23.91 -31.23 -29.70
C MET A 313 25.25 -30.69 -29.19
N ILE A 314 25.39 -30.50 -27.87
CA ILE A 314 26.65 -30.05 -27.27
C ILE A 314 27.73 -31.13 -27.42
N GLU A 315 27.39 -32.40 -27.21
CA GLU A 315 28.33 -33.51 -27.40
C GLU A 315 28.75 -33.66 -28.86
N ALA A 316 27.82 -33.58 -29.81
CA ALA A 316 28.14 -33.57 -31.23
C ALA A 316 29.06 -32.40 -31.62
N LYS A 317 28.84 -31.21 -31.05
CA LYS A 317 29.74 -30.06 -31.25
C LYS A 317 31.13 -30.31 -30.65
N ARG A 318 31.21 -30.91 -29.46
CA ARG A 318 32.49 -31.27 -28.84
C ARG A 318 33.25 -32.32 -29.66
N ILE A 319 32.57 -33.35 -30.14
CA ILE A 319 33.17 -34.40 -30.99
C ILE A 319 33.75 -33.78 -32.26
N LYS A 320 33.05 -32.83 -32.88
CA LYS A 320 33.56 -32.11 -34.06
C LYS A 320 34.75 -31.20 -33.76
N LEU A 321 34.79 -30.58 -32.58
CA LEU A 321 35.80 -29.59 -32.22
C LEU A 321 37.10 -30.23 -31.71
N PHE A 322 37.00 -31.39 -31.06
CA PHE A 322 38.12 -32.14 -30.48
C PHE A 322 38.41 -33.43 -31.26
N GLY A 323 38.37 -33.39 -32.60
CA GLY A 323 38.97 -34.44 -33.45
C GLY A 323 38.29 -35.81 -33.50
N GLY A 324 37.33 -36.12 -32.62
CA GLY A 324 36.57 -37.37 -32.64
C GLY A 324 36.07 -37.82 -31.27
N GLU A 325 35.27 -38.89 -31.26
CA GLU A 325 34.63 -39.38 -30.02
C GLU A 325 35.64 -39.91 -28.99
N LYS A 326 36.71 -40.56 -29.46
CA LYS A 326 37.75 -41.15 -28.60
C LYS A 326 38.53 -40.07 -27.84
N GLU A 327 38.88 -38.97 -28.49
CA GLU A 327 39.63 -37.86 -27.88
C GLU A 327 38.78 -37.11 -26.84
N VAL A 328 37.50 -36.83 -27.16
CA VAL A 328 36.57 -36.26 -26.18
C VAL A 328 36.37 -37.17 -24.97
N HIS A 329 36.32 -38.48 -25.19
CA HIS A 329 36.19 -39.45 -24.10
C HIS A 329 37.43 -39.49 -23.21
N MET A 330 38.63 -39.51 -23.80
CA MET A 330 39.89 -39.45 -23.05
C MET A 330 40.00 -38.16 -22.23
N LEU A 331 39.69 -37.01 -22.82
CA LEU A 331 39.65 -35.72 -22.12
C LEU A 331 38.63 -35.69 -20.98
N LYS A 332 37.46 -36.34 -21.14
CA LYS A 332 36.47 -36.49 -20.06
C LYS A 332 37.00 -37.35 -18.91
N VAL A 333 37.74 -38.43 -19.20
CA VAL A 333 38.32 -39.31 -18.18
C VAL A 333 39.43 -38.58 -17.42
N GLU A 334 40.33 -37.91 -18.12
CA GLU A 334 41.39 -37.12 -17.50
C GLU A 334 40.83 -35.98 -16.65
N ARG A 335 39.79 -35.28 -17.12
CA ARG A 335 39.13 -34.23 -16.34
C ARG A 335 38.51 -34.78 -15.06
N LYS A 336 37.84 -35.94 -15.13
CA LYS A 336 37.27 -36.58 -13.95
C LYS A 336 38.34 -37.04 -12.95
N ALA A 337 39.48 -37.54 -13.43
CA ALA A 337 40.59 -37.89 -12.56
C ALA A 337 41.11 -36.65 -11.82
N ARG A 338 41.32 -35.53 -12.53
CA ARG A 338 41.73 -34.26 -11.90
C ARG A 338 40.72 -33.73 -10.90
N GLU A 339 39.42 -33.76 -11.24
CA GLU A 339 38.35 -33.35 -10.32
C GLU A 339 38.30 -34.23 -9.06
N ALA A 340 38.56 -35.53 -9.20
CA ALA A 340 38.64 -36.46 -8.07
C ALA A 340 39.87 -36.17 -7.19
N ASP A 341 41.03 -35.92 -7.81
CA ASP A 341 42.26 -35.56 -7.10
C ASP A 341 42.10 -34.21 -6.38
N GLU A 342 41.50 -33.21 -7.03
CA GLU A 342 41.16 -31.92 -6.41
C GLU A 342 40.22 -32.11 -5.21
N PHE A 343 39.18 -32.93 -5.34
CA PHE A 343 38.25 -33.23 -4.26
C PHE A 343 38.92 -33.92 -3.06
N LEU A 344 39.80 -34.89 -3.33
CA LEU A 344 40.56 -35.56 -2.27
C LEU A 344 41.52 -34.59 -1.59
N ASN A 345 42.18 -33.72 -2.35
CA ASN A 345 43.05 -32.69 -1.80
C ASN A 345 42.27 -31.66 -0.97
N THR A 346 41.05 -31.30 -1.37
CA THR A 346 40.20 -30.41 -0.55
C THR A 346 39.76 -31.06 0.75
N LEU A 347 39.35 -32.34 0.70
CA LEU A 347 39.01 -33.10 1.90
C LEU A 347 40.20 -33.25 2.84
N GLN A 348 41.40 -33.48 2.30
CA GLN A 348 42.61 -33.60 3.09
C GLN A 348 42.94 -32.27 3.81
N LYS A 349 42.77 -31.12 3.15
CA LYS A 349 42.94 -29.81 3.78
C LYS A 349 41.91 -29.53 4.87
N GLU A 350 40.63 -29.86 4.64
CA GLU A 350 39.58 -29.72 5.65
C GLU A 350 39.82 -30.61 6.89
N TRP A 351 40.49 -31.75 6.70
CA TRP A 351 40.91 -32.64 7.80
C TRP A 351 42.16 -32.16 8.54
N GLU A 352 43.08 -31.46 7.87
CA GLU A 352 44.28 -30.89 8.49
C GLU A 352 43.98 -29.57 9.25
N GLU A 353 42.85 -28.91 8.98
CA GLU A 353 42.39 -27.67 9.64
C GLU A 353 41.49 -27.91 10.88
N GLN A 354 41.13 -29.16 11.18
CA GLN A 354 40.45 -29.58 12.43
C GLN A 354 41.44 -30.16 13.43
#